data_AF-A0A0Q5N025-F1
#
_entry.id   AF-A0A0Q5N025-F1
#
_cell.length_a   1.000
_cell.length_b   1.000
_cell.length_c   1.000
_cell.angle_alpha   90.00
_cell.angle_beta   90.00
_cell.angle_gamma   90.00
#
_symmetry.space_group_name_H-M   'P 1'
#
loop_
_entity.id
_entity.type
_entity.pdbx_description
1 polymer ?
#
loop_
_entity_poly.entity_id
_entity_poly.type
_entity_poly.pdbx_seq_one_letter_code
_entity_poly.pdbx_strand_id
1 'polypeptide(L)' 'MATTEERNQQVLAVLNAASEPIGPTEIAYRVRRDWAYNSAPIVPVLRRIGAVRHPGGRYTKPEVANG' A
#
# COMPACT_ATOMS: atom_id res chain seq x y z
N MET A 1 8.58 12.39 -11.23
CA MET A 1 8.04 12.03 -9.90
C MET A 1 6.73 11.30 -10.12
N ALA A 2 6.49 10.14 -9.50
CA ALA A 2 5.20 9.46 -9.62
C ALA A 2 4.07 10.35 -9.05
N THR A 3 3.00 10.51 -9.84
CA THR A 3 1.74 11.16 -9.48
C THR A 3 1.07 10.44 -8.31
N THR A 4 0.19 11.13 -7.59
CA THR A 4 -0.58 10.55 -6.48
C THR A 4 -1.31 9.26 -6.87
N GLU A 5 -1.80 9.16 -8.11
CA GLU A 5 -2.51 7.98 -8.59
C GLU A 5 -1.58 6.80 -8.88
N GLU A 6 -0.44 7.03 -9.56
CA GLU A 6 0.59 6.01 -9.73
C GLU A 6 1.04 5.45 -8.37
N ARG A 7 1.11 6.33 -7.36
CA ARG A 7 1.44 5.91 -6.01
C ARG A 7 0.38 5.00 -5.40
N ASN A 8 -0.90 5.32 -5.57
CA ASN A 8 -2.00 4.47 -5.09
C ASN A 8 -1.95 3.09 -5.76
N GLN A 9 -1.77 3.05 -7.08
CA GLN A 9 -1.74 1.83 -7.86
C GLN A 9 -0.59 0.90 -7.47
N GLN A 10 0.60 1.44 -7.22
CA GLN A 10 1.75 0.62 -6.80
C GLN A 10 1.56 0.03 -5.40
N VAL A 11 1.00 0.80 -4.46
CA VAL A 11 0.67 0.28 -3.13
C VAL A 11 -0.39 -0.82 -3.24
N LEU A 12 -1.41 -0.60 -4.07
CA LEU A 12 -2.45 -1.59 -4.32
C LEU A 12 -1.88 -2.87 -4.97
N ALA A 13 -0.95 -2.74 -5.92
CA ALA A 13 -0.27 -3.88 -6.53
C ALA A 13 0.52 -4.71 -5.50
N VAL A 14 1.24 -4.05 -4.59
CA VAL A 14 1.97 -4.71 -3.50
C VAL A 14 1.03 -5.45 -2.55
N LEU A 15 -0.11 -4.85 -2.20
CA LEU A 15 -1.13 -5.50 -1.36
C LEU A 15 -1.84 -6.65 -2.08
N ASN A 16 -2.04 -6.57 -3.40
CA ASN A 16 -2.62 -7.65 -4.21
C ASN A 16 -1.66 -8.84 -4.36
N ALA A 17 -0.35 -8.58 -4.45
CA ALA A 17 0.68 -9.62 -4.55
C ALA A 17 0.97 -10.31 -3.21
N ALA A 18 0.50 -9.75 -2.09
CA ALA A 18 0.70 -10.31 -0.76
C ALA A 18 -0.34 -11.39 -0.45
N SER A 19 0.11 -12.61 -0.13
CA SER A 19 -0.77 -13.71 0.31
C SER A 19 -1.26 -13.56 1.75
N GLU A 20 -0.61 -12.71 2.54
CA GLU A 20 -0.90 -12.46 3.96
C GLU A 20 -0.85 -10.96 4.28
N PRO A 21 -1.46 -10.50 5.39
CA PRO A 21 -1.33 -9.12 5.84
C PRO A 21 0.14 -8.71 6.00
N ILE A 22 0.54 -7.56 5.46
CA ILE A 22 1.93 -7.05 5.52
C ILE A 22 2.01 -5.69 6.22
N GLY A 23 3.15 -5.42 6.88
CA GLY A 23 3.35 -4.18 7.62
C GLY A 23 3.66 -2.98 6.73
N PRO A 24 3.48 -1.74 7.25
CA PRO A 24 3.76 -0.51 6.49
C PRO A 24 5.21 -0.41 6.03
N THR A 25 6.18 -0.90 6.82
CA THR A 25 7.60 -0.94 6.43
C THR A 25 7.84 -1.86 5.25
N GLU A 26 7.23 -3.05 5.24
CA GLU A 26 7.35 -4.01 4.15
C GLU A 26 6.69 -3.48 2.87
N ILE A 27 5.50 -2.88 2.99
CA ILE A 27 4.82 -2.22 1.87
C ILE A 27 5.70 -1.10 1.31
N ALA A 28 6.24 -0.24 2.18
CA ALA A 28 7.11 0.84 1.77
C ALA A 28 8.40 0.32 1.12
N TYR A 29 8.98 -0.77 1.60
CA TYR A 29 10.18 -1.40 1.01
C TYR A 29 9.90 -1.94 -0.40
N ARG A 30 8.78 -2.67 -0.57
CA ARG A 30 8.37 -3.21 -1.88
C ARG A 30 8.04 -2.11 -2.89
N VAL A 31 7.45 -1.00 -2.44
CA VAL A 31 7.16 0.18 -3.28
C VAL A 31 8.42 1.02 -3.53
N ARG A 32 9.33 1.16 -2.55
CA ARG A 32 10.57 1.96 -2.67
C ARG A 32 11.52 1.44 -3.74
N ARG A 33 11.47 0.15 -4.06
CA ARG A 33 12.24 -0.39 -5.19
C ARG A 33 11.92 0.36 -6.49
N ASP A 34 10.71 0.94 -6.58
CA ASP A 34 10.25 1.80 -7.67
C ASP A 34 10.29 3.31 -7.36
N TRP A 35 10.38 3.74 -6.08
CA TRP A 35 10.49 5.16 -5.70
C TRP A 35 11.87 5.53 -5.19
N ALA A 36 12.66 6.14 -6.06
CA ALA A 36 13.84 6.89 -5.66
C ALA A 36 13.46 7.98 -4.62
N TYR A 37 13.98 7.83 -3.40
CA TYR A 37 14.21 8.87 -2.38
C TYR A 37 13.04 9.61 -1.72
N ASN A 38 11.76 9.29 -1.97
CA ASN A 38 10.67 9.95 -1.25
C ASN A 38 10.01 9.06 -0.19
N SER A 39 10.37 9.32 1.08
CA SER A 39 9.80 8.76 2.30
C SER A 39 8.38 9.28 2.58
N ALA A 40 7.51 9.33 1.56
CA ALA A 40 6.13 9.70 1.81
C ALA A 40 5.53 8.68 2.80
N PRO A 41 4.87 9.13 3.89
CA PRO A 41 4.26 8.21 4.83
C PRO A 41 3.23 7.36 4.08
N ILE A 42 3.44 6.05 4.06
CA ILE A 42 2.61 5.08 3.34
C ILE A 42 1.19 5.03 3.90
N VAL A 43 1.01 5.41 5.17
CA VAL A 43 -0.26 5.35 5.90
C VAL A 43 -1.36 6.20 5.25
N PRO A 44 -1.14 7.48 4.88
CA PRO A 44 -2.06 8.24 4.04
C PRO A 44 -2.48 7.54 2.74
N VAL A 45 -1.55 6.85 2.05
CA VAL A 45 -1.87 6.12 0.82
C VAL A 45 -2.77 4.92 1.13
N LEU A 46 -2.43 4.14 2.15
CA LEU A 46 -3.22 2.99 2.62
C LEU A 46 -4.66 3.39 2.99
N ARG A 47 -4.83 4.53 3.66
CA ARG A 47 -6.16 5.09 3.97
C ARG A 47 -6.92 5.50 2.71
N ARG A 48 -6.25 6.15 1.76
CA ARG A 48 -6.87 6.62 0.51
C ARG A 48 -7.40 5.46 -0.34
N ILE A 49 -6.65 4.35 -0.42
CA ILE A 49 -7.03 3.18 -1.22
C ILE A 49 -7.97 2.21 -0.48
N GLY A 50 -8.36 2.52 0.77
CA GLY A 50 -9.23 1.66 1.56
C GLY A 50 -8.58 0.34 2.02
N ALA A 51 -7.26 0.30 2.20
CA ALA A 51 -6.57 -0.90 2.68
C ALA A 51 -7.08 -1.31 4.08
N VAL A 52 -7.37 -2.59 4.26
CA VAL A 52 -7.92 -3.12 5.52
C VAL A 52 -6.80 -3.25 6.54
N ARG A 53 -6.98 -2.65 7.72
CA ARG A 53 -6.01 -2.68 8.82
C ARG A 53 -6.33 -3.83 9.78
N HIS A 54 -5.32 -4.67 10.03
CA HIS A 54 -5.37 -5.82 10.93
C HIS A 54 -4.65 -5.54 12.26
N PRO A 55 -4.89 -6.37 13.31
CA PRO A 55 -4.08 -6.35 14.52
C PRO A 55 -2.58 -6.42 14.23
N GLY A 56 -1.77 -5.75 15.06
CA GLY A 56 -0.32 -5.64 14.83
C GLY A 56 0.07 -4.63 13.74
N GLY A 57 -0.87 -3.83 13.23
CA GLY A 57 -0.58 -2.75 12.27
C GLY A 57 -0.26 -3.25 10.87
N ARG A 58 -0.78 -4.43 10.50
CA ARG A 58 -0.62 -5.03 9.16
C ARG A 58 -1.80 -4.63 8.27
N TYR A 59 -1.61 -4.70 6.96
CA TYR A 59 -2.59 -4.28 5.96
C TYR A 59 -2.78 -5.35 4.89
N THR A 60 -4.01 -5.47 4.40
CA THR A 60 -4.36 -6.22 3.19
C THR A 60 -5.02 -5.30 2.17
N LYS A 61 -5.19 -5.80 0.95
CA LYS A 61 -5.94 -5.11 -0.10
C LYS A 61 -7.35 -4.70 0.37
N PRO A 62 -7.93 -3.61 -0.15
CA PRO A 62 -9.34 -3.31 0.03
C PRO A 62 -10.18 -4.51 -0.44
N GLU A 63 -11.24 -4.83 0.29
CA GLU A 63 -12.29 -5.68 -0.26
C GLU A 63 -12.93 -4.87 -1.40
N VAL A 64 -12.78 -5.35 -2.64
CA VAL A 64 -13.52 -4.75 -3.75
C VAL A 64 -14.98 -4.96 -3.41
N ALA A 65 -15.66 -3.89 -3.00
CA ALA A 65 -17.11 -3.86 -2.99
C ALA A 65 -17.52 -4.03 -4.46
N ASN A 66 -17.71 -5.28 -4.88
CA ASN A 66 -18.40 -5.60 -6.11
C ASN A 66 -19.85 -5.14 -5.91
N GLY A 67 -20.13 -3.90 -6.31
CA GLY A 67 -21.47 -3.37 -6.54
C GLY A 67 -21.69 -3.21 -8.02
#